data_AF-A0A2H0MN40-F1
#
_entry.id   AF-A0A2H0MN40-F1
#
_cell.length_a   1.000
_cell.length_b   1.000
_cell.length_c   1.000
_cell.angle_alpha   90.00
_cell.angle_beta   90.00
_cell.angle_gamma   90.00
#
_symmetry.space_group_name_H-M   'P 1'
#
loop_
_entity.id
_entity.type
_entity.pdbx_description
1 polymer ?
#
loop_
_entity_poly.entity_id
_entity_poly.type
_entity_poly.pdbx_seq_one_letter_code
_entity_poly.pdbx_strand_id
1 'polypeptide(L)'
;MSESKDRDEQSSDEKTQDSPETATETSTKGVGDDSLADLSELQKIKAELQKEKEKAAKELIEGEEEEEDLREVDYLQKLIDLSVKFDHHVGMWLMTAYIDCGLKYDHRLAESYMTQLNTIQSFLRLLEKVDGVTRELVIKDCVLKLRNSIQLIHKHLVKPLYKEVSLMKKSPKSESLENFKENWNQRLLDLQKACDFEFQVLDVKGFMVK
;
A
#
# COMPACT_ATOMS: atom_id res chain seq x y z
N MET A 1 32.38 7.11 39.46
CA MET A 1 31.96 7.04 40.87
C MET A 1 31.02 8.20 41.14
N SER A 2 29.78 7.88 41.46
CA SER A 2 28.76 8.62 42.22
C SER A 2 27.41 8.03 41.80
N GLU A 3 27.16 6.81 42.28
CA GLU A 3 25.83 6.22 42.36
C GLU A 3 25.18 6.72 43.65
N SER A 4 23.90 7.08 43.60
CA SER A 4 23.01 7.00 44.75
C SER A 4 21.61 6.69 44.23
N LYS A 5 21.10 5.57 44.73
CA LYS A 5 19.89 4.85 44.41
C LYS A 5 19.22 4.63 45.75
N ASP A 6 17.99 5.08 45.94
CA ASP A 6 17.04 4.63 46.98
C ASP A 6 15.67 5.22 46.58
N ARG A 7 14.65 4.46 46.17
CA ARG A 7 13.75 3.48 46.86
C ARG A 7 12.33 4.09 46.84
N ASP A 8 11.39 3.48 46.11
CA ASP A 8 10.25 2.64 46.57
C ASP A 8 9.13 3.50 47.22
N GLU A 9 7.82 3.33 47.07
CA GLU A 9 6.90 2.35 46.44
C GLU A 9 5.45 2.90 46.60
N GLN A 10 4.46 2.26 45.93
CA GLN A 10 2.97 2.24 46.19
C GLN A 10 2.12 3.45 45.71
N SER A 11 1.22 3.30 44.71
CA SER A 11 -0.16 2.72 44.70
C SER A 11 -1.14 3.51 45.60
N SER A 12 -2.39 3.86 45.27
CA SER A 12 -3.43 3.31 44.38
C SER A 12 -4.69 4.22 44.42
N ASP A 13 -5.55 4.07 43.40
CA ASP A 13 -7.03 4.14 43.39
C ASP A 13 -7.88 5.43 43.57
N GLU A 14 -8.56 5.75 42.45
CA GLU A 14 -10.00 5.99 42.19
C GLU A 14 -10.99 6.65 43.18
N LYS A 15 -11.75 7.60 42.57
CA LYS A 15 -13.19 7.99 42.71
C LYS A 15 -13.61 8.71 43.99
N THR A 16 -14.46 9.75 43.91
CA THR A 16 -15.94 9.63 44.03
C THR A 16 -16.64 11.02 43.93
N GLN A 17 -17.76 11.10 43.15
CA GLN A 17 -19.04 11.88 43.24
C GLN A 17 -19.09 13.39 43.61
N ASP A 18 -20.13 14.21 43.39
CA ASP A 18 -21.35 14.32 42.55
C ASP A 18 -22.13 15.56 43.07
N SER A 19 -22.44 16.57 42.23
CA SER A 19 -23.59 17.55 42.24
C SER A 19 -23.93 18.43 43.49
N PRO A 20 -24.90 19.41 43.49
CA PRO A 20 -25.51 20.30 42.45
C PRO A 20 -25.78 21.80 42.91
N GLU A 21 -26.52 22.56 42.08
CA GLU A 21 -27.47 23.69 42.35
C GLU A 21 -27.12 25.20 42.15
N THR A 22 -27.65 25.75 41.04
CA THR A 22 -28.64 26.85 40.82
C THR A 22 -28.59 28.26 41.50
N ALA A 23 -29.01 29.24 40.68
CA ALA A 23 -29.56 30.60 40.94
C ALA A 23 -28.54 31.77 40.99
N THR A 24 -28.73 32.97 40.42
CA THR A 24 -29.95 33.74 40.07
C THR A 24 -29.59 34.89 39.11
N GLU A 25 -30.56 35.35 38.31
CA GLU A 25 -30.54 36.49 37.38
C GLU A 25 -30.25 37.86 38.03
N THR A 26 -29.69 38.80 37.26
CA THR A 26 -30.15 40.21 37.30
C THR A 26 -30.01 40.86 35.93
N SER A 27 -31.13 41.39 35.44
CA SER A 27 -31.32 41.92 34.09
C SER A 27 -31.13 43.43 34.02
N THR A 28 -30.54 43.88 32.89
CA THR A 28 -30.89 45.06 32.06
C THR A 28 -30.76 46.50 32.61
N LYS A 29 -29.98 47.35 31.89
CA LYS A 29 -30.51 48.35 30.93
C LYS A 29 -29.40 49.17 30.25
N GLY A 30 -29.42 49.17 28.91
CA GLY A 30 -28.67 50.04 28.02
C GLY A 30 -28.95 49.65 26.56
N VAL A 31 -30.16 49.93 26.07
CA VAL A 31 -30.57 49.68 24.67
C VAL A 31 -31.06 51.00 24.10
N GLY A 32 -30.48 51.42 22.97
CA GLY A 32 -30.97 52.61 22.26
C GLY A 32 -30.54 52.69 20.81
N ASP A 33 -29.27 52.37 20.48
CA ASP A 33 -28.77 52.59 19.10
C ASP A 33 -27.84 51.47 18.58
N ASP A 34 -27.11 50.75 19.44
CA ASP A 34 -26.23 49.65 19.00
C ASP A 34 -26.98 48.38 18.54
N SER A 35 -28.20 48.14 19.05
CA SER A 35 -28.91 46.88 18.79
C SER A 35 -29.39 46.72 17.34
N LEU A 36 -29.62 47.81 16.60
CA LEU A 36 -30.01 47.75 15.18
C LEU A 36 -28.79 47.66 14.25
N ALA A 37 -27.68 48.30 14.62
CA ALA A 37 -26.40 48.18 13.93
C ALA A 37 -25.88 46.73 14.05
N ASP A 38 -25.91 46.16 15.26
CA ASP A 38 -25.54 44.76 15.54
C ASP A 38 -26.38 43.77 14.74
N LEU A 39 -27.68 44.01 14.58
CA LEU A 39 -28.56 43.16 13.76
C LEU A 39 -28.20 43.24 12.27
N SER A 40 -27.83 44.43 11.77
CA SER A 40 -27.42 44.61 10.38
C SER A 40 -26.05 43.99 10.09
N GLU A 41 -25.13 44.05 11.06
CA GLU A 41 -23.82 43.42 10.99
C GLU A 41 -23.94 41.90 11.11
N LEU A 42 -24.78 41.39 12.01
CA LEU A 42 -25.11 39.97 12.08
C LEU A 42 -25.74 39.44 10.79
N GLN A 43 -26.59 40.23 10.13
CA GLN A 43 -27.15 39.86 8.83
C GLN A 43 -26.09 39.81 7.73
N LYS A 44 -25.12 40.73 7.73
CA LYS A 44 -23.97 40.71 6.80
C LYS A 44 -23.06 39.50 7.05
N ILE A 45 -22.71 39.25 8.32
CA ILE A 45 -21.91 38.09 8.73
C ILE A 45 -22.60 36.78 8.33
N LYS A 46 -23.92 36.67 8.53
CA LYS A 46 -24.68 35.50 8.11
C LYS A 46 -24.70 35.32 6.59
N ALA A 47 -24.81 36.40 5.83
CA ALA A 47 -24.77 36.36 4.36
C ALA A 47 -23.38 35.97 3.84
N GLU A 48 -22.31 36.47 4.46
CA GLU A 48 -20.93 36.10 4.13
C GLU A 48 -20.64 34.64 4.49
N LEU A 49 -21.03 34.17 5.68
CA LEU A 49 -20.92 32.76 6.07
C LEU A 49 -21.70 31.81 5.16
N GLN A 50 -22.90 32.22 4.72
CA GLN A 50 -23.68 31.42 3.79
C GLN A 50 -23.00 31.33 2.42
N LYS A 51 -22.41 32.44 1.96
CA LYS A 51 -21.66 32.49 0.70
C LYS A 51 -20.36 31.70 0.77
N GLU A 52 -19.65 31.73 1.90
CA GLU A 52 -18.47 30.88 2.13
C GLU A 52 -18.84 29.40 2.24
N LYS A 53 -19.95 29.05 2.89
CA LYS A 53 -20.47 27.68 2.90
C LYS A 53 -20.86 27.18 1.52
N GLU A 54 -21.51 28.03 0.71
CA GLU A 54 -21.87 27.70 -0.66
C GLU A 54 -20.64 27.59 -1.57
N LYS A 55 -19.63 28.42 -1.35
CA LYS A 55 -18.35 28.33 -2.07
C LYS A 55 -17.57 27.07 -1.68
N ALA A 56 -17.47 26.76 -0.38
CA ALA A 56 -16.84 25.55 0.12
C ALA A 56 -17.60 24.29 -0.32
N ALA A 57 -18.94 24.33 -0.38
CA ALA A 57 -19.75 23.24 -0.91
C ALA A 57 -19.54 23.05 -2.42
N LYS A 58 -19.40 24.14 -3.19
CA LYS A 58 -19.05 24.06 -4.61
C LYS A 58 -17.63 23.56 -4.84
N GLU A 59 -16.65 24.00 -4.05
CA GLU A 59 -15.27 23.50 -4.12
C GLU A 59 -15.16 22.03 -3.68
N LEU A 60 -16.01 21.57 -2.76
CA LEU A 60 -16.16 20.15 -2.40
C LEU A 60 -16.77 19.34 -3.56
N ILE A 61 -17.82 19.86 -4.21
CA ILE A 61 -18.48 19.20 -5.35
C ILE A 61 -17.56 19.16 -6.59
N GLU A 62 -16.86 20.26 -6.90
CA GLU A 62 -15.87 20.32 -8.00
C GLU A 62 -14.62 19.47 -7.69
N GLY A 63 -14.30 19.22 -6.42
CA GLY A 63 -13.24 18.31 -6.00
C GLY A 63 -13.67 16.83 -5.90
N GLU A 64 -14.96 16.55 -5.99
CA GLU A 64 -15.55 15.20 -5.97
C GLU A 64 -15.84 14.63 -7.38
N GLU A 65 -15.72 15.45 -8.44
CA GLU A 65 -16.04 15.06 -9.84
C GLU A 65 -14.88 14.47 -10.65
N GLU A 66 -13.72 14.21 -10.04
CA GLU A 66 -12.85 13.14 -10.56
C GLU A 66 -13.24 11.86 -9.82
N GLU A 67 -14.34 11.24 -10.25
CA GLU A 67 -14.59 9.82 -9.97
C GLU A 67 -13.39 9.06 -10.54
N GLU A 68 -12.35 8.87 -9.73
CA GLU A 68 -11.28 7.92 -9.99
C GLU A 68 -11.98 6.62 -10.38
N ASP A 69 -11.73 6.12 -11.60
CA ASP A 69 -12.40 4.91 -12.08
C ASP A 69 -12.07 3.81 -11.07
N LEU A 70 -13.04 3.46 -10.22
CA LEU A 70 -12.86 2.50 -9.13
C LEU A 70 -12.30 1.17 -9.67
N ARG A 71 -12.52 0.88 -10.96
CA ARG A 71 -11.94 -0.27 -11.67
C ARG A 71 -10.44 -0.15 -11.88
N GLU A 72 -9.92 1.03 -12.19
CA GLU A 72 -8.47 1.28 -12.30
C GLU A 72 -7.78 1.18 -10.94
N VAL A 73 -8.42 1.69 -9.89
CA VAL A 73 -7.92 1.55 -8.50
C VAL A 73 -7.90 0.08 -8.07
N ASP A 74 -8.98 -0.67 -8.34
CA ASP A 74 -9.04 -2.10 -8.11
C ASP A 74 -7.95 -2.86 -8.89
N TYR A 75 -7.69 -2.44 -10.13
CA TYR A 75 -6.63 -2.99 -10.96
C TYR A 75 -5.23 -2.72 -10.38
N LEU A 76 -4.96 -1.48 -9.97
CA LEU A 76 -3.72 -1.07 -9.31
C LEU A 76 -3.48 -1.89 -8.03
N GLN A 77 -4.51 -2.01 -7.18
CA GLN A 77 -4.45 -2.79 -5.96
C GLN A 77 -4.11 -4.26 -6.27
N LYS A 78 -4.73 -4.84 -7.30
CA LYS A 78 -4.43 -6.20 -7.74
C LYS A 78 -2.98 -6.35 -8.21
N LEU A 79 -2.42 -5.38 -8.95
CA LEU A 79 -1.02 -5.41 -9.37
C LEU A 79 -0.04 -5.24 -8.20
N ILE A 80 -0.37 -4.41 -7.21
CA ILE A 80 0.38 -4.24 -5.97
C ILE A 80 0.45 -5.58 -5.23
N ASP A 81 -0.69 -6.24 -5.04
CA ASP A 81 -0.77 -7.53 -4.35
C ASP A 81 0.06 -8.61 -5.04
N LEU A 82 0.03 -8.64 -6.38
CA LEU A 82 0.83 -9.58 -7.17
C LEU A 82 2.33 -9.29 -7.02
N SER A 83 2.74 -8.02 -7.04
CA SER A 83 4.14 -7.61 -6.87
C SER A 83 4.69 -8.04 -5.52
N VAL A 84 3.92 -7.86 -4.44
CA VAL A 84 4.28 -8.31 -3.08
C VAL A 84 4.43 -9.83 -3.02
N LYS A 85 3.49 -10.56 -3.63
CA LYS A 85 3.53 -12.02 -3.68
C LYS A 85 4.78 -12.54 -4.42
N PHE A 86 5.23 -11.86 -5.47
CA PHE A 86 6.48 -12.21 -6.16
C PHE A 86 7.71 -11.93 -5.29
N ASP A 87 7.78 -10.76 -4.64
CA ASP A 87 8.90 -10.41 -3.75
C ASP A 87 9.08 -11.46 -2.64
N HIS A 88 7.99 -11.77 -1.94
CA HIS A 88 7.99 -12.80 -0.91
C HIS A 88 8.45 -14.17 -1.45
N HIS A 89 8.04 -14.51 -2.67
CA HIS A 89 8.36 -15.80 -3.25
C HIS A 89 9.84 -15.94 -3.64
N VAL A 90 10.44 -14.88 -4.20
CA VAL A 90 11.87 -14.81 -4.49
C VAL A 90 12.69 -14.81 -3.19
N GLY A 91 12.27 -14.03 -2.19
CA GLY A 91 12.99 -13.90 -0.92
C GLY A 91 12.96 -15.18 -0.06
N MET A 92 11.81 -15.85 0.03
CA MET A 92 11.61 -16.93 1.00
C MET A 92 11.85 -18.33 0.44
N TRP A 93 11.26 -18.63 -0.72
CA TRP A 93 11.25 -20.01 -1.23
C TRP A 93 12.47 -20.33 -2.08
N LEU A 94 12.92 -19.38 -2.90
CA LEU A 94 14.01 -19.62 -3.84
C LEU A 94 15.33 -19.91 -3.11
N MET A 95 15.69 -19.09 -2.12
CA MET A 95 16.90 -19.29 -1.33
C MET A 95 16.88 -20.64 -0.60
N THR A 96 15.76 -20.99 0.02
CA THR A 96 15.59 -22.25 0.75
C THR A 96 15.70 -23.45 -0.20
N ALA A 97 15.11 -23.38 -1.39
CA ALA A 97 15.24 -24.43 -2.41
C ALA A 97 16.70 -24.62 -2.87
N TYR A 98 17.47 -23.54 -3.01
CA TYR A 98 18.91 -23.63 -3.30
C TYR A 98 19.67 -24.34 -2.17
N ILE A 99 19.40 -23.99 -0.91
CA ILE A 99 20.05 -24.58 0.27
C ILE A 99 19.73 -26.07 0.36
N ASP A 100 18.47 -26.46 0.24
CA ASP A 100 18.03 -27.86 0.30
C ASP A 100 18.65 -28.71 -0.82
N CYS A 101 18.94 -28.09 -1.97
CA CYS A 101 19.62 -28.73 -3.09
C CYS A 101 21.15 -28.70 -2.96
N GLY A 102 21.72 -28.10 -1.91
CA GLY A 102 23.17 -27.96 -1.74
C GLY A 102 23.82 -27.03 -2.79
N LEU A 103 23.07 -26.09 -3.34
CA LEU A 103 23.50 -25.18 -4.39
C LEU A 103 23.80 -23.79 -3.85
N LYS A 104 24.69 -23.06 -4.51
CA LYS A 104 25.03 -21.69 -4.14
C LYS A 104 23.98 -20.70 -4.65
N TYR A 105 23.38 -19.95 -3.74
CA TYR A 105 22.46 -18.86 -4.05
C TYR A 105 23.19 -17.53 -4.24
N ASP A 106 22.84 -16.78 -5.29
CA ASP A 106 23.34 -15.42 -5.50
C ASP A 106 22.42 -14.40 -4.82
N HIS A 107 22.68 -14.17 -3.52
CA HIS A 107 21.90 -13.24 -2.69
C HIS A 107 21.92 -11.81 -3.23
N ARG A 108 23.03 -11.34 -3.81
CA ARG A 108 23.15 -9.97 -4.31
C ARG A 108 22.23 -9.75 -5.50
N LEU A 109 22.19 -10.73 -6.39
CA LEU A 109 21.33 -10.67 -7.56
C LEU A 109 19.84 -10.72 -7.15
N ALA A 110 19.50 -11.59 -6.20
CA ALA A 110 18.15 -11.67 -5.66
C ALA A 110 17.70 -10.38 -4.97
N GLU A 111 18.55 -9.80 -4.11
CA GLU A 111 18.29 -8.54 -3.41
C GLU A 111 18.08 -7.38 -4.38
N SER A 112 18.84 -7.35 -5.48
CA SER A 112 18.63 -6.37 -6.56
C SER A 112 17.24 -6.48 -7.18
N TYR A 113 16.74 -7.71 -7.41
CA TYR A 113 15.39 -7.90 -7.94
C TYR A 113 14.31 -7.56 -6.92
N MET A 114 14.48 -7.94 -5.64
CA MET A 114 13.57 -7.54 -4.56
C MET A 114 13.45 -6.00 -4.48
N THR A 115 14.58 -5.30 -4.56
CA THR A 115 14.60 -3.83 -4.59
C THR A 115 13.81 -3.26 -5.78
N GLN A 116 13.93 -3.88 -6.96
CA GLN A 116 13.14 -3.47 -8.14
C GLN A 116 11.64 -3.72 -7.94
N LEU A 117 11.25 -4.88 -7.40
CA LEU A 117 9.85 -5.21 -7.12
C LEU A 117 9.24 -4.24 -6.11
N ASN A 118 9.96 -3.93 -5.02
CA ASN A 118 9.55 -2.95 -4.03
C ASN A 118 9.43 -1.53 -4.60
N THR A 119 10.30 -1.17 -5.53
CA THR A 119 10.24 0.11 -6.24
C THR A 119 8.98 0.18 -7.12
N ILE A 120 8.67 -0.88 -7.88
CA ILE A 120 7.45 -0.96 -8.70
C ILE A 120 6.20 -0.85 -7.81
N GLN A 121 6.15 -1.62 -6.72
CA GLN A 121 5.07 -1.55 -5.74
C GLN A 121 4.88 -0.13 -5.18
N SER A 122 5.99 0.57 -4.90
CA SER A 122 5.95 1.95 -4.40
C SER A 122 5.42 2.92 -5.44
N PHE A 123 5.81 2.77 -6.71
CA PHE A 123 5.25 3.59 -7.80
C PHE A 123 3.76 3.35 -7.98
N LEU A 124 3.30 2.10 -7.99
CA LEU A 124 1.88 1.77 -8.15
C LEU A 124 1.01 2.42 -7.07
N ARG A 125 1.47 2.46 -5.81
CA ARG A 125 0.77 3.17 -4.71
C ARG A 125 0.67 4.67 -4.91
N LEU A 126 1.65 5.28 -5.55
CA LEU A 126 1.66 6.73 -5.80
C LEU A 126 0.69 7.12 -6.91
N LEU A 127 0.37 6.18 -7.81
CA LEU A 127 -0.51 6.41 -8.96
C LEU A 127 -1.99 6.54 -8.61
N GLU A 128 -2.39 6.18 -7.39
CA GLU A 128 -3.74 6.43 -6.89
C GLU A 128 -4.09 7.92 -7.04
N LYS A 129 -3.16 8.82 -6.71
CA LYS A 129 -3.37 10.29 -6.63
C LYS A 129 -3.02 11.07 -7.90
N VAL A 130 -2.86 10.39 -9.03
CA VAL A 130 -2.39 10.96 -10.29
C VAL A 130 -3.52 10.91 -11.32
N ASP A 131 -3.59 11.90 -12.22
CA ASP A 131 -4.61 11.94 -13.29
C ASP A 131 -4.61 10.65 -14.14
N GLY A 132 -5.79 10.28 -14.68
CA GLY A 132 -5.99 9.01 -15.36
C GLY A 132 -5.09 8.75 -16.58
N VAL A 133 -4.75 9.81 -17.35
CA VAL A 133 -3.89 9.65 -18.55
C VAL A 133 -2.45 9.35 -18.15
N THR A 134 -1.93 10.06 -17.15
CA THR A 134 -0.61 9.78 -16.59
C THR A 134 -0.59 8.42 -15.90
N ARG A 135 -1.69 8.04 -15.23
CA ARG A 135 -1.85 6.74 -14.55
C ARG A 135 -1.70 5.57 -15.52
N GLU A 136 -2.44 5.55 -16.63
CA GLU A 136 -2.39 4.46 -17.63
C GLU A 136 -0.96 4.23 -18.17
N LEU A 137 -0.26 5.31 -18.53
CA LEU A 137 1.10 5.25 -19.06
C LEU A 137 2.09 4.67 -18.04
N VAL A 138 2.00 5.10 -16.78
CA VAL A 138 2.92 4.62 -15.73
C VAL A 138 2.58 3.19 -15.31
N ILE A 139 1.30 2.81 -15.26
CA ILE A 139 0.88 1.42 -15.05
C ILE A 139 1.51 0.51 -16.09
N LYS A 140 1.41 0.87 -17.38
CA LYS A 140 2.00 0.10 -18.48
C LYS A 140 3.52 -0.07 -18.31
N ASP A 141 4.22 1.00 -17.94
CA ASP A 141 5.66 0.94 -17.67
C ASP A 141 5.99 0.04 -16.45
N CYS A 142 5.19 0.13 -15.38
CA CYS A 142 5.33 -0.74 -14.21
C CYS A 142 5.13 -2.22 -14.55
N VAL A 143 4.12 -2.55 -15.36
CA VAL A 143 3.87 -3.92 -15.85
C VAL A 143 5.05 -4.43 -16.68
N LEU A 144 5.61 -3.60 -17.58
CA LEU A 144 6.78 -3.96 -18.38
C LEU A 144 8.02 -4.18 -17.51
N LYS A 145 8.25 -3.33 -16.51
CA LYS A 145 9.35 -3.47 -15.54
C LYS A 145 9.19 -4.75 -14.73
N LEU A 146 7.99 -5.03 -14.20
CA LEU A 146 7.69 -6.25 -13.45
C LEU A 146 7.99 -7.50 -14.28
N ARG A 147 7.50 -7.54 -15.53
CA ARG A 147 7.81 -8.62 -16.48
C ARG A 147 9.31 -8.80 -16.65
N ASN A 148 10.04 -7.72 -16.91
CA ASN A 148 11.47 -7.78 -17.17
C ASN A 148 12.24 -8.30 -15.95
N SER A 149 11.88 -7.85 -14.73
CA SER A 149 12.46 -8.37 -13.49
C SER A 149 12.18 -9.87 -13.33
N ILE A 150 10.95 -10.32 -13.55
CA ILE A 150 10.59 -11.76 -13.52
C ILE A 150 11.39 -12.57 -14.54
N GLN A 151 11.54 -12.07 -15.76
CA GLN A 151 12.33 -12.72 -16.80
C GLN A 151 13.80 -12.87 -16.38
N LEU A 152 14.38 -11.84 -15.76
CA LEU A 152 15.75 -11.87 -15.26
C LEU A 152 15.91 -12.84 -14.09
N ILE A 153 15.00 -12.82 -13.12
CA ILE A 153 14.93 -13.80 -12.01
C ILE A 153 14.88 -15.22 -12.59
N HIS A 154 13.98 -15.47 -13.54
CA HIS A 154 13.84 -16.78 -14.15
C HIS A 154 15.12 -17.22 -14.86
N LYS A 155 15.71 -16.34 -15.67
CA LYS A 155 16.92 -16.63 -16.44
C LYS A 155 18.13 -16.94 -15.56
N HIS A 156 18.29 -16.21 -14.46
CA HIS A 156 19.53 -16.20 -13.69
C HIS A 156 19.47 -16.97 -12.37
N LEU A 157 18.27 -17.22 -11.82
CA LEU A 157 18.10 -17.93 -10.55
C LEU A 157 17.24 -19.18 -10.72
N VAL A 158 16.04 -19.07 -11.30
CA VAL A 158 15.14 -20.24 -11.38
C VAL A 158 15.66 -21.30 -12.35
N LYS A 159 15.98 -20.90 -13.58
CA LYS A 159 16.44 -21.84 -14.62
C LYS A 159 17.74 -22.57 -14.23
N PRO A 160 18.77 -21.90 -13.66
CA PRO A 160 19.94 -22.60 -13.14
C PRO A 160 19.62 -23.60 -12.03
N LEU A 161 18.76 -23.24 -11.05
CA LEU A 161 18.32 -24.16 -10.00
C LEU A 161 17.76 -25.46 -10.58
N TYR A 162 16.75 -25.37 -11.44
CA TYR A 162 16.11 -26.56 -12.02
C TYR A 162 17.03 -27.32 -12.99
N LYS A 163 17.95 -26.63 -13.66
CA LYS A 163 18.97 -27.30 -14.47
C LYS A 163 19.87 -28.16 -13.58
N GLU A 164 20.42 -27.61 -12.52
CA GLU A 164 21.31 -28.35 -11.62
C GLU A 164 20.58 -29.52 -10.94
N VAL A 165 19.35 -29.28 -10.45
CA VAL A 165 18.50 -30.35 -9.89
C VAL A 165 18.30 -31.50 -10.88
N SER A 166 18.05 -31.20 -12.16
CA SER A 166 17.86 -32.24 -13.19
C SER A 166 19.11 -33.07 -13.48
N LEU A 167 20.30 -32.54 -13.17
CA LEU A 167 21.59 -33.22 -13.35
C LEU A 167 22.00 -34.04 -12.11
N MET A 168 21.25 -33.94 -11.00
CA MET A 168 21.54 -34.69 -9.79
C MET A 168 21.23 -36.19 -9.99
N LYS A 169 22.10 -37.05 -9.45
CA LYS A 169 21.93 -38.51 -9.51
C LYS A 169 20.64 -38.99 -8.83
N LYS A 170 20.16 -38.25 -7.84
CA LYS A 170 18.89 -38.48 -7.13
C LYS A 170 18.18 -37.15 -7.02
N SER A 171 16.89 -37.14 -7.32
CA SER A 171 16.07 -35.95 -7.10
C SER A 171 16.12 -35.57 -5.61
N PRO A 172 16.42 -34.31 -5.27
CA PRO A 172 16.33 -33.85 -3.90
C PRO A 172 14.88 -33.98 -3.42
N LYS A 173 14.69 -34.59 -2.24
CA LYS A 173 13.40 -34.58 -1.55
C LYS A 173 13.29 -33.27 -0.77
N SER A 174 13.07 -32.17 -1.49
CA SER A 174 12.93 -30.83 -0.91
C SER A 174 11.49 -30.37 -1.05
N GLU A 175 10.82 -30.19 0.08
CA GLU A 175 9.50 -29.55 0.14
C GLU A 175 9.56 -28.11 -0.41
N SER A 176 10.65 -27.39 -0.10
CA SER A 176 10.89 -26.03 -0.59
C SER A 176 10.95 -25.96 -2.11
N LEU A 177 11.49 -26.96 -2.79
CA LEU A 177 11.58 -27.01 -4.25
C LEU A 177 10.21 -27.24 -4.92
N GLU A 178 9.39 -28.13 -4.35
CA GLU A 178 8.02 -28.37 -4.82
C GLU A 178 7.13 -27.16 -4.56
N ASN A 179 7.19 -26.61 -3.34
CA ASN A 179 6.48 -25.39 -2.97
C ASN A 179 6.92 -24.21 -3.84
N PHE A 180 8.22 -24.09 -4.15
CA PHE A 180 8.71 -23.08 -5.07
C PHE A 180 8.05 -23.24 -6.44
N LYS A 181 8.10 -24.44 -7.03
CA LYS A 181 7.53 -24.73 -8.36
C LYS A 181 6.05 -24.39 -8.44
N GLU A 182 5.25 -24.89 -7.50
CA GLU A 182 3.81 -24.69 -7.48
C GLU A 182 3.45 -23.21 -7.36
N ASN A 183 4.02 -22.53 -6.35
CA ASN A 183 3.74 -21.12 -6.13
C ASN A 183 4.26 -20.26 -7.28
N TRP A 184 5.47 -20.51 -7.81
CA TRP A 184 6.02 -19.78 -8.96
C TRP A 184 5.06 -19.83 -10.15
N ASN A 185 4.64 -21.03 -10.53
CA ASN A 185 3.73 -21.24 -11.65
C ASN A 185 2.37 -20.58 -11.39
N GLN A 186 1.81 -20.70 -10.18
CA GLN A 186 0.55 -20.06 -9.83
C GLN A 186 0.65 -18.52 -9.89
N ARG A 187 1.74 -17.93 -9.40
CA ARG A 187 1.96 -16.47 -9.47
C ARG A 187 2.10 -15.96 -10.89
N LEU A 188 2.80 -16.70 -11.75
CA LEU A 188 2.87 -16.37 -13.18
C LEU A 188 1.48 -16.38 -13.81
N LEU A 189 0.66 -17.40 -13.53
CA LEU A 189 -0.71 -17.47 -14.03
C LEU A 189 -1.59 -16.32 -13.50
N ASP A 190 -1.48 -15.97 -12.22
CA ASP A 190 -2.21 -14.85 -11.63
C ASP A 190 -1.82 -13.52 -12.29
N LEU A 191 -0.52 -13.33 -12.55
CA LEU A 191 0.00 -12.15 -13.24
C LEU A 191 -0.48 -12.07 -14.70
N GLN A 192 -0.40 -13.18 -15.43
CA GLN A 192 -0.90 -13.25 -16.79
C GLN A 192 -2.38 -12.88 -16.85
N LYS A 193 -3.21 -13.47 -15.98
CA LYS A 193 -4.65 -13.15 -15.91
C LYS A 193 -4.91 -11.68 -15.58
N ALA A 194 -4.07 -11.05 -14.75
CA ALA A 194 -4.20 -9.63 -14.45
C ALA A 194 -3.82 -8.77 -15.65
N CYS A 195 -2.77 -9.13 -16.41
CA CYS A 195 -2.26 -8.32 -17.50
C CYS A 195 -2.89 -8.60 -18.87
N ASP A 196 -3.54 -9.75 -19.07
CA ASP A 196 -4.19 -10.14 -20.32
C ASP A 196 -5.41 -9.26 -20.67
N PHE A 197 -6.07 -8.64 -19.67
CA PHE A 197 -7.26 -7.81 -19.87
C PHE A 197 -6.97 -6.42 -20.44
N GLU A 198 -5.82 -5.82 -20.12
CA GLU A 198 -5.54 -4.41 -20.47
C GLU A 198 -4.30 -4.23 -21.36
N PHE A 199 -3.31 -5.11 -21.27
CA PHE A 199 -1.99 -4.85 -21.87
C PHE A 199 -1.48 -5.94 -22.82
N GLN A 200 -2.23 -7.03 -23.07
CA GLN A 200 -1.99 -8.08 -24.10
C GLN A 200 -0.56 -8.68 -24.24
N VAL A 201 0.38 -8.44 -23.33
CA VAL A 201 1.84 -8.56 -23.63
C VAL A 201 2.62 -9.53 -22.70
N LEU A 202 1.96 -10.30 -21.84
CA LEU A 202 2.64 -11.17 -20.87
C LEU A 202 2.46 -12.67 -21.17
N ASP A 203 3.18 -13.19 -22.17
CA ASP A 203 3.35 -14.63 -22.33
C ASP A 203 4.33 -15.19 -21.29
N VAL A 204 3.83 -15.40 -20.07
CA VAL A 204 4.60 -15.98 -18.96
C VAL A 204 4.79 -17.49 -19.06
N LYS A 205 4.16 -18.16 -20.04
CA LYS A 205 4.26 -19.62 -20.19
C LYS A 205 5.70 -20.06 -20.41
N GLY A 206 6.51 -19.22 -21.06
CA GLY A 206 7.95 -19.45 -21.24
C GLY A 206 8.78 -19.45 -19.95
N PHE A 207 8.20 -19.01 -18.82
CA PHE A 207 8.85 -18.95 -17.52
C PHE A 207 8.35 -20.03 -16.55
N MET A 208 7.40 -20.86 -16.97
CA MET A 208 6.88 -21.93 -16.12
C MET A 208 7.93 -23.01 -15.90
N VAL A 209 7.99 -23.50 -14.66
CA VAL A 209 8.82 -24.63 -14.27
C VAL A 209 8.05 -25.91 -14.54
N LYS A 210 8.67 -26.85 -15.26
CA LYS A 210 8.08 -28.14 -15.66
C LYS A 210 8.28 -29.23 -14.63
#